data_AF-A0A7C2SU07-F1
#
_entry.id   AF-A0A7C2SU07-F1
#
_cell.length_a   1.000
_cell.length_b   1.000
_cell.length_c   1.000
_cell.angle_alpha   90.00
_cell.angle_beta   90.00
_cell.angle_gamma   90.00
#
_symmetry.space_group_name_H-M   'P 1'
#
loop_
_entity.id
_entity.type
_entity.pdbx_description
1 polymer ?
#
loop_
_entity_poly.entity_id
_entity_poly.type
_entity_poly.pdbx_seq_one_letter_code
_entity_poly.pdbx_strand_id
1 'polypeptide(L)'
;MKYLIGLVVLSAIILPAKFVIALSIIVMIIYTRVDISLLRLFRRKSIYFLFTIVVILQPMIIGEQVNQFLGINYSAEALINGLGMFCRAIVIISSITLLNRRTSRENIKAFWKRRGLEEFDNVMHKAEEMLPNIKLEFNKVRIENTSIRTILKNPAELTAKIIYSFLHKPNNLITNKLNEEIK
;
A
#
# COMPACT_ATOMS: atom_id res chain seq x y z
N MET A 1 -18.97 8.71 10.20
CA MET A 1 -17.68 8.74 9.46
C MET A 1 -17.41 7.51 8.59
N LYS A 2 -17.51 6.26 9.08
CA LYS A 2 -17.16 5.07 8.28
C LYS A 2 -17.93 4.96 6.95
N TYR A 3 -19.25 5.17 6.97
CA TYR A 3 -20.08 5.19 5.76
C TYR A 3 -19.75 6.36 4.81
N LEU A 4 -19.40 7.52 5.36
CA LEU A 4 -18.97 8.69 4.58
C LEU A 4 -17.66 8.39 3.83
N ILE A 5 -16.69 7.76 4.49
CA ILE A 5 -15.42 7.35 3.88
C ILE A 5 -15.67 6.33 2.77
N GLY A 6 -16.55 5.36 3.00
CA GLY A 6 -16.94 4.38 1.97
C GLY A 6 -17.59 5.03 0.75
N LEU A 7 -18.49 5.99 0.95
CA LEU A 7 -19.13 6.73 -0.14
C LEU A 7 -18.13 7.57 -0.93
N VAL A 8 -17.20 8.23 -0.24
CA VAL A 8 -16.10 8.98 -0.88
C VAL A 8 -15.23 8.07 -1.74
N VAL A 9 -14.84 6.89 -1.23
CA VAL A 9 -14.06 5.91 -2.01
C VAL A 9 -14.84 5.42 -3.23
N LEU A 10 -16.12 5.08 -3.05
CA LEU A 10 -16.96 4.60 -4.14
C LEU A 10 -17.13 5.68 -5.24
N SER A 11 -17.37 6.92 -4.83
CA SER A 11 -17.46 8.06 -5.75
C SER A 11 -16.15 8.32 -6.50
N ALA A 12 -15.00 8.17 -5.84
CA ALA A 12 -13.70 8.30 -6.50
C ALA A 12 -13.48 7.21 -7.57
N ILE A 13 -13.99 5.99 -7.35
CA ILE A 13 -13.87 4.88 -8.31
C ILE A 13 -14.78 5.11 -9.53
N ILE A 14 -16.03 5.50 -9.31
CA ILE A 14 -17.05 5.54 -10.37
C ILE A 14 -16.99 6.83 -11.19
N LEU A 15 -16.72 7.97 -10.55
CA LEU A 15 -16.84 9.26 -11.22
C LEU A 15 -15.75 9.48 -12.28
N PRO A 16 -16.04 10.21 -13.37
CA PRO A 16 -15.04 10.59 -14.37
C PRO A 16 -13.89 11.43 -13.80
N ALA A 17 -12.72 11.37 -14.43
CA ALA A 17 -11.48 12.02 -13.96
C ALA A 17 -11.66 13.51 -13.61
N LYS A 18 -12.37 14.26 -14.48
CA LYS A 18 -12.64 15.70 -14.28
C LYS A 18 -13.33 16.00 -12.95
N PHE A 19 -14.35 15.21 -12.59
CA PHE A 19 -15.07 15.37 -11.33
C PHE A 19 -14.27 14.89 -10.13
N VAL A 20 -13.52 13.79 -10.29
CA VAL A 20 -12.71 13.23 -9.22
C VAL A 20 -11.60 14.18 -8.78
N ILE A 21 -11.02 14.95 -9.70
CA ILE A 21 -9.99 15.95 -9.34
C ILE A 21 -10.57 16.98 -8.37
N ALA A 22 -11.70 17.61 -8.71
CA ALA A 22 -12.35 18.58 -7.83
C ALA A 22 -12.79 17.96 -6.49
N LEU A 23 -13.41 16.78 -6.55
CA LEU A 23 -13.81 16.03 -5.35
C LEU A 23 -12.61 15.72 -4.45
N SER A 24 -11.47 15.33 -5.01
CA SER A 24 -10.27 14.97 -4.26
C SER A 24 -9.73 16.13 -3.44
N ILE A 25 -9.78 17.35 -3.97
CA ILE A 25 -9.36 18.57 -3.26
C ILE A 25 -10.26 18.80 -2.05
N ILE A 26 -11.58 18.75 -2.25
CA ILE A 26 -12.58 18.94 -1.18
C ILE A 26 -12.40 17.88 -0.09
N VAL A 27 -12.29 16.61 -0.48
CA VAL A 27 -12.07 15.49 0.44
C VAL A 27 -10.78 15.66 1.22
N MET A 28 -9.69 16.05 0.56
CA MET A 28 -8.42 16.25 1.25
C MET A 28 -8.46 17.40 2.25
N ILE A 29 -9.19 18.49 1.97
CA ILE A 29 -9.41 19.57 2.94
C ILE A 29 -10.16 19.03 4.16
N ILE A 30 -11.26 18.30 3.95
CA ILE A 30 -12.06 17.70 5.03
C ILE A 30 -11.22 16.72 5.84
N TYR A 31 -10.48 15.82 5.19
CA TYR A 31 -9.65 14.82 5.86
C TYR A 31 -8.52 15.47 6.65
N THR A 32 -7.91 16.53 6.14
CA THR A 32 -6.86 17.27 6.84
C THR A 32 -7.39 17.98 8.08
N ARG A 33 -8.64 18.45 8.06
CA ARG A 33 -9.31 19.01 9.26
C ARG A 33 -9.53 17.95 10.34
N VAL A 34 -9.74 16.69 9.96
CA VAL A 34 -9.93 15.56 10.89
C VAL A 34 -8.62 15.00 11.43
N ASP A 35 -7.61 14.87 10.56
CA ASP A 35 -6.28 14.37 10.90
C ASP A 35 -5.22 15.03 10.01
N ILE A 36 -4.57 16.07 10.54
CA ILE A 36 -3.55 16.84 9.83
C ILE A 36 -2.34 16.00 9.41
N SER A 37 -2.11 14.88 10.09
CA SER A 37 -0.98 14.02 9.78
C SER A 37 -1.13 13.28 8.44
N LEU A 38 -2.31 13.30 7.82
CA LEU A 38 -2.51 12.83 6.44
C LEU A 38 -1.69 13.65 5.42
N LEU A 39 -1.42 14.93 5.69
CA LEU A 39 -0.56 15.74 4.81
C LEU A 39 0.88 15.22 4.72
N ARG A 40 1.33 14.41 5.69
CA ARG A 40 2.64 13.76 5.60
C ARG A 40 2.75 12.83 4.40
N LEU A 41 1.63 12.38 3.84
CA LEU A 41 1.61 11.57 2.62
C LEU A 41 2.27 12.30 1.45
N PHE A 42 1.97 13.59 1.26
CA PHE A 42 2.57 14.40 0.21
C PHE A 42 4.07 14.63 0.39
N ARG A 43 4.62 14.45 1.60
CA ARG A 43 6.06 14.55 1.84
C ARG A 43 6.84 13.28 1.47
N ARG A 44 6.16 12.18 1.11
CA ARG A 44 6.82 10.90 0.82
C ARG A 44 7.37 10.88 -0.60
N LYS A 45 8.65 10.55 -0.75
CA LYS A 45 9.33 10.40 -2.06
C LYS A 45 8.58 9.47 -3.03
N SER A 46 7.95 8.42 -2.52
CA SER A 46 7.16 7.48 -3.33
C SER A 46 5.94 8.11 -4.00
N ILE A 47 5.33 9.13 -3.38
CA ILE A 47 4.17 9.83 -3.96
C ILE A 47 4.62 10.70 -5.13
N TYR A 48 5.75 11.39 -5.01
CA TYR A 48 6.33 12.14 -6.12
C TYR A 48 6.72 11.21 -7.28
N PHE A 49 7.31 10.06 -6.97
CA PHE A 49 7.61 9.05 -7.99
C PHE A 49 6.35 8.58 -8.73
N LEU A 50 5.29 8.25 -8.01
CA LEU A 50 4.00 7.87 -8.59
C LEU A 50 3.41 8.99 -9.44
N PHE A 51 3.44 10.23 -8.93
CA PHE A 51 2.97 11.41 -9.66
C PHE A 51 3.71 11.58 -10.97
N THR A 52 5.05 11.51 -10.96
CA THR A 52 5.86 11.65 -12.18
C THR A 52 5.50 10.60 -13.21
N ILE A 53 5.34 9.33 -12.82
CA ILE A 53 4.99 8.27 -13.78
C ILE A 53 3.61 8.51 -14.38
N VAL A 54 2.61 8.76 -13.54
CA VAL A 54 1.20 8.77 -13.97
C VAL A 54 0.80 10.09 -14.62
N VAL A 55 1.34 11.22 -14.15
CA VAL A 55 0.92 12.55 -14.58
C VAL A 55 1.89 13.17 -15.59
N ILE A 56 3.18 12.82 -15.54
CA ILE A 56 4.18 13.43 -16.44
C ILE A 56 4.57 12.46 -17.55
N LEU A 57 5.02 11.26 -17.20
CA LEU A 57 5.57 10.32 -18.18
C LEU A 57 4.47 9.71 -19.06
N GLN A 58 3.34 9.31 -18.47
CA GLN A 58 2.25 8.68 -19.21
C GLN A 58 1.71 9.56 -20.35
N PRO A 59 1.41 10.87 -20.14
CA PRO A 59 0.90 11.73 -21.22
C PRO A 59 1.91 12.06 -22.32
N MET A 60 3.20 11.86 -22.06
CA MET A 60 4.27 12.04 -23.05
C MET A 60 4.43 10.83 -23.98
N ILE A 61 3.88 9.67 -23.60
CA ILE A 61 4.03 8.42 -24.36
C ILE A 61 2.70 8.00 -24.99
N ILE A 62 1.57 8.29 -24.33
CA ILE A 62 0.26 7.75 -24.71
C ILE A 62 -0.67 8.86 -25.21
N GLY A 63 -1.45 8.53 -26.26
CA GLY A 63 -2.50 9.37 -26.82
C GLY A 63 -2.01 10.28 -27.95
N GLU A 64 -2.94 11.04 -28.53
CA GLU A 64 -2.60 12.02 -29.56
C GLU A 64 -1.82 13.19 -28.97
N GLN A 65 -0.58 13.35 -29.43
CA GLN A 65 0.39 14.32 -28.89
C GLN A 65 0.24 15.68 -29.59
N VAL A 66 -0.97 16.22 -29.57
CA VAL A 66 -1.32 17.44 -30.32
C VAL A 66 -0.89 18.73 -29.61
N ASN A 67 -0.52 18.65 -28.34
CA ASN A 67 -0.12 19.80 -27.52
C ASN A 67 1.38 19.77 -27.27
N GLN A 68 2.01 20.95 -27.17
CA GLN A 68 3.45 21.08 -26.92
C GLN A 68 3.70 21.95 -25.69
N PHE A 69 4.62 21.52 -24.82
CA PHE A 69 5.09 22.29 -23.68
C PHE A 69 6.61 22.16 -23.57
N LEU A 70 7.33 23.30 -23.54
CA LEU A 70 8.80 23.35 -23.50
C LEU A 70 9.49 22.46 -24.56
N GLY A 71 8.93 22.42 -25.77
CA GLY A 71 9.47 21.62 -26.88
C GLY A 71 9.03 20.15 -26.87
N ILE A 72 8.35 19.68 -25.83
CA ILE A 72 7.92 18.29 -25.65
C ILE A 72 6.44 18.15 -25.99
N ASN A 73 6.09 17.21 -26.86
CA ASN A 73 4.70 16.92 -27.20
C ASN A 73 4.04 16.04 -26.13
N TYR A 74 2.77 16.31 -25.83
CA TYR A 74 1.99 15.57 -24.85
C TYR A 74 0.50 15.52 -25.19
N SER A 75 -0.20 14.52 -24.65
CA SER A 75 -1.66 14.41 -24.75
C SER A 75 -2.35 15.04 -23.55
N ALA A 76 -3.16 16.08 -23.78
CA ALA A 76 -3.93 16.75 -22.73
C ALA A 76 -5.00 15.82 -22.11
N GLU A 77 -5.58 14.93 -22.91
CA GLU A 77 -6.53 13.93 -22.41
C GLU A 77 -5.85 12.92 -21.50
N ALA A 78 -4.70 12.38 -21.91
CA ALA A 78 -3.91 11.47 -21.09
C ALA A 78 -3.45 12.16 -19.79
N LEU A 79 -3.11 13.44 -19.84
CA LEU A 79 -2.75 14.25 -18.66
C LEU A 79 -3.90 14.35 -17.67
N ILE A 80 -5.11 14.71 -18.13
CA ILE A 80 -6.29 14.81 -17.26
C ILE A 80 -6.63 13.44 -16.65
N ASN A 81 -6.55 12.38 -17.45
CA ASN A 81 -6.82 11.03 -16.97
C ASN A 81 -5.77 10.56 -15.96
N GLY A 82 -4.49 10.82 -16.22
CA GLY A 82 -3.37 10.55 -15.30
C GLY A 82 -3.55 11.29 -13.97
N LEU A 83 -3.84 12.59 -14.03
CA LEU A 83 -4.12 13.40 -12.84
C LEU A 83 -5.34 12.86 -12.07
N GLY A 84 -6.41 12.48 -12.77
CA GLY A 84 -7.58 11.85 -12.16
C GLY A 84 -7.24 10.54 -11.45
N MET A 85 -6.44 9.66 -12.06
CA MET A 85 -5.98 8.42 -11.44
C MET A 85 -5.11 8.67 -10.20
N PHE A 86 -4.21 9.66 -10.27
CA PHE A 86 -3.41 10.06 -9.11
C PHE A 86 -4.31 10.55 -7.97
N CYS A 87 -5.26 11.44 -8.26
CA CYS A 87 -6.24 11.93 -7.28
C CYS A 87 -7.06 10.78 -6.66
N ARG A 88 -7.52 9.80 -7.44
CA ARG A 88 -8.19 8.59 -6.93
C ARG A 88 -7.32 7.85 -5.92
N ALA A 89 -6.06 7.61 -6.27
CA ALA A 89 -5.12 6.90 -5.41
C ALA A 89 -4.92 7.64 -4.08
N ILE A 90 -4.74 8.97 -4.12
CA ILE A 90 -4.58 9.79 -2.91
C ILE A 90 -5.82 9.71 -2.00
N VAL A 91 -7.03 9.82 -2.57
CA VAL A 91 -8.29 9.72 -1.83
C VAL A 91 -8.43 8.35 -1.17
N ILE A 92 -8.16 7.27 -1.91
CA ILE A 92 -8.26 5.89 -1.41
C ILE A 92 -7.23 5.63 -0.31
N ILE A 93 -5.96 5.97 -0.53
CA ILE A 93 -4.89 5.74 0.46
C ILE A 93 -5.17 6.54 1.74
N SER A 94 -5.61 7.81 1.61
CA SER A 94 -5.94 8.65 2.76
C SER A 94 -7.15 8.10 3.53
N SER A 95 -8.16 7.59 2.81
CA SER A 95 -9.35 6.95 3.38
C SER A 95 -8.99 5.70 4.17
N ILE A 96 -8.15 4.81 3.61
CA ILE A 96 -7.66 3.61 4.28
C ILE A 96 -6.82 3.98 5.51
N THR A 97 -5.94 4.96 5.37
CA THR A 97 -5.10 5.43 6.48
C THR A 97 -5.93 5.94 7.64
N LEU A 98 -6.96 6.75 7.34
CA LEU A 98 -7.87 7.30 8.33
C LEU A 98 -8.71 6.20 9.00
N LEU A 99 -9.21 5.24 8.21
CA LEU A 99 -9.94 4.08 8.73
C LEU A 99 -9.06 3.22 9.66
N ASN A 100 -7.84 2.91 9.25
CA ASN A 100 -6.91 2.10 10.06
C ASN A 100 -6.55 2.78 11.38
N ARG A 101 -6.40 4.11 11.41
CA ARG A 101 -6.09 4.85 12.63
C ARG A 101 -7.27 4.99 13.59
N ARG A 102 -8.50 5.04 13.05
CA ARG A 102 -9.72 5.29 13.83
C ARG A 102 -10.52 4.02 14.14
N THR A 103 -10.16 2.88 13.55
CA THR A 103 -10.83 1.61 13.78
C THR A 103 -10.01 0.78 14.75
N SER A 104 -10.63 0.40 15.87
CA SER A 104 -9.99 -0.48 16.83
C SER A 104 -9.79 -1.89 16.26
N ARG A 105 -8.80 -2.61 16.78
CA ARG A 105 -8.47 -3.96 16.30
C ARG A 105 -9.64 -4.93 16.49
N GLU A 106 -10.41 -4.78 17.57
CA GLU A 106 -11.60 -5.58 17.86
C GLU A 106 -12.69 -5.39 16.78
N ASN A 107 -12.86 -4.17 16.30
CA ASN A 107 -13.82 -3.88 15.23
C ASN A 107 -13.42 -4.52 13.89
N ILE A 108 -12.11 -4.60 13.60
CA ILE A 108 -11.60 -5.28 12.42
C ILE A 108 -11.83 -6.80 12.57
N LYS A 109 -11.54 -7.37 13.74
CA LYS A 109 -11.82 -8.78 14.04
C LYS A 109 -13.29 -9.12 13.86
N ALA A 110 -14.19 -8.33 14.44
CA ALA A 110 -15.63 -8.52 14.34
C ALA A 110 -16.13 -8.43 12.87
N PHE A 111 -15.54 -7.54 12.06
CA PHE A 111 -15.87 -7.43 10.64
C PHE A 111 -15.52 -8.71 9.88
N TRP A 112 -14.31 -9.26 10.07
CA TRP A 112 -13.87 -10.48 9.39
C TRP A 112 -14.61 -11.73 9.88
N LYS A 113 -14.90 -11.82 11.17
CA LYS A 113 -15.74 -12.91 11.72
C LYS A 113 -17.12 -12.94 11.06
N ARG A 114 -17.76 -11.78 10.86
CA ARG A 114 -19.05 -11.68 10.12
C ARG A 114 -18.96 -12.08 8.65
N ARG A 115 -17.77 -12.12 8.06
CA ARG A 115 -17.51 -12.54 6.67
C ARG A 115 -17.11 -14.02 6.55
N GLY A 116 -17.22 -14.79 7.64
CA GLY A 116 -16.93 -16.23 7.66
C GLY A 116 -15.48 -16.59 7.97
N LEU A 117 -14.64 -15.61 8.35
CA LEU A 117 -13.28 -15.87 8.82
C LEU A 117 -13.27 -16.03 10.34
N GLU A 118 -13.71 -17.19 10.80
CA GLU A 118 -13.82 -17.52 12.24
C GLU A 118 -12.44 -17.61 12.93
N GLU A 119 -11.44 -18.14 12.22
CA GLU A 119 -10.05 -18.30 12.69
C GLU A 119 -9.16 -17.06 12.45
N PHE A 120 -9.74 -15.91 12.09
CA PHE A 120 -8.97 -14.70 11.77
C PHE A 120 -8.01 -14.32 12.90
N ASP A 121 -8.44 -14.49 14.16
CA ASP A 121 -7.61 -14.09 15.31
C ASP A 121 -6.39 -15.01 15.48
N ASN A 122 -6.58 -16.32 15.33
CA ASN A 122 -5.49 -17.30 15.39
C ASN A 122 -4.49 -17.09 14.26
N VAL A 123 -4.98 -16.85 13.03
CA VAL A 123 -4.11 -16.60 11.87
C VAL A 123 -3.35 -15.29 12.04
N MET A 124 -4.03 -14.22 12.47
CA MET A 124 -3.41 -12.92 12.70
C MET A 124 -2.36 -12.98 13.82
N HIS A 125 -2.64 -13.69 14.91
CA HIS A 125 -1.69 -13.86 16.01
C HIS A 125 -0.44 -14.63 15.56
N LYS A 126 -0.61 -15.76 14.85
CA LYS A 126 0.53 -16.51 14.31
C LYS A 126 1.34 -15.69 13.31
N ALA A 127 0.67 -14.91 12.46
CA ALA A 127 1.34 -14.02 11.51
C ALA A 127 2.16 -12.95 12.23
N GLU A 128 1.63 -12.34 13.29
CA GLU A 128 2.35 -11.34 14.11
C GLU A 128 3.54 -11.94 14.86
N GLU A 129 3.44 -13.19 15.32
CA GLU A 129 4.54 -13.92 15.96
C GLU A 129 5.67 -14.23 14.96
N MET A 130 5.31 -14.59 13.72
CA MET A 130 6.28 -14.91 12.67
C MET A 130 6.93 -13.68 12.02
N LEU A 131 6.24 -12.54 12.00
CA LEU A 131 6.66 -11.33 11.28
C LEU A 131 8.05 -10.79 11.68
N PRO A 132 8.41 -10.72 12.99
CA PRO A 132 9.75 -10.33 13.42
C PRO A 132 10.83 -11.26 12.88
N ASN A 133 10.58 -12.57 12.88
CA ASN A 133 11.51 -13.58 12.37
C ASN A 133 11.70 -13.42 10.85
N ILE A 134 10.61 -13.15 10.11
CA ILE A 134 10.64 -12.78 8.68
C ILE A 134 11.53 -11.58 8.42
N LYS A 135 11.38 -10.52 9.22
CA LYS A 135 12.18 -9.31 9.07
C LYS A 135 13.66 -9.56 9.34
N LEU A 136 13.99 -10.36 10.36
CA LEU A 136 15.37 -10.69 10.70
C LEU A 136 16.05 -11.50 9.60
N GLU A 137 15.38 -12.54 9.10
CA GLU A 137 15.95 -13.40 8.07
C GLU A 137 16.08 -12.67 6.73
N PHE A 138 15.09 -11.84 6.37
CA PHE A 138 15.18 -10.93 5.23
C PHE A 138 16.40 -10.01 5.34
N ASN A 139 16.64 -9.43 6.51
CA ASN A 139 17.79 -8.55 6.73
C ASN A 139 19.12 -9.30 6.62
N LYS A 140 19.22 -10.54 7.12
CA LYS A 140 20.42 -11.38 6.95
C LYS A 140 20.71 -11.65 5.48
N VAL A 141 19.72 -12.13 4.73
CA VAL A 141 19.86 -12.42 3.29
C VAL A 141 20.22 -11.15 2.50
N ARG A 142 19.69 -9.99 2.92
CA ARG A 142 20.01 -8.68 2.35
C ARG A 142 21.45 -8.22 2.63
N ILE A 143 21.99 -8.50 3.83
CA ILE A 143 23.36 -8.15 4.21
C ILE A 143 24.37 -9.07 3.51
N GLU A 144 24.05 -10.37 3.42
CA GLU A 144 24.89 -11.38 2.74
C GLU A 144 24.98 -11.15 1.22
N ASN A 145 23.91 -10.65 0.58
CA ASN A 145 23.93 -10.28 -0.84
C ASN A 145 24.20 -8.79 -1.02
N THR A 146 25.46 -8.38 -0.91
CA THR A 146 25.91 -6.98 -0.83
C THR A 146 25.73 -6.17 -2.12
N SER A 147 25.14 -6.73 -3.18
CA SER A 147 24.94 -6.05 -4.46
C SER A 147 23.47 -6.04 -4.85
N ILE A 148 22.86 -4.85 -4.85
CA ILE A 148 21.52 -4.56 -5.40
C ILE A 148 21.39 -5.11 -6.83
N ARG A 149 22.51 -5.14 -7.57
CA ARG A 149 22.62 -5.67 -8.94
C ARG A 149 22.39 -7.19 -9.01
N THR A 150 22.79 -7.94 -7.99
CA THR A 150 22.57 -9.39 -7.88
C THR A 150 21.12 -9.69 -7.50
N ILE A 151 20.56 -8.89 -6.59
CA ILE A 151 19.15 -9.01 -6.15
C ILE A 151 18.19 -8.76 -7.32
N LEU A 152 18.46 -7.76 -8.16
CA LEU A 152 17.67 -7.46 -9.37
C LEU A 152 17.80 -8.55 -10.45
N LYS A 153 18.95 -9.21 -10.54
CA LYS A 153 19.19 -10.27 -11.53
C LYS A 153 18.51 -11.59 -11.19
N ASN A 154 18.31 -11.90 -9.90
CA ASN A 154 17.71 -13.17 -9.48
C ASN A 154 16.75 -13.03 -8.29
N PRO A 155 15.60 -12.34 -8.47
CA PRO A 155 14.61 -12.13 -7.40
C PRO A 155 13.98 -13.44 -6.92
N ALA A 156 13.93 -14.47 -7.78
CA ALA A 156 13.43 -15.79 -7.44
C ALA A 156 14.34 -16.49 -6.40
N GLU A 157 15.66 -16.37 -6.54
CA GLU A 157 16.63 -16.95 -5.60
C GLU A 157 16.54 -16.31 -4.21
N LEU A 158 16.34 -14.98 -4.16
CA LEU A 158 16.10 -14.27 -2.90
C LEU A 158 14.84 -14.80 -2.21
N THR A 159 13.75 -14.93 -2.97
CA THR A 159 12.46 -15.40 -2.48
C THR A 159 12.55 -16.85 -2.00
N ALA A 160 13.25 -17.70 -2.75
CA ALA A 160 13.52 -19.09 -2.39
C ALA A 160 14.34 -19.20 -1.10
N LYS A 161 15.39 -18.40 -0.92
CA LYS A 161 16.21 -18.38 0.31
C LYS A 161 15.40 -17.97 1.53
N ILE A 162 14.52 -16.98 1.39
CA ILE A 162 13.59 -16.54 2.45
C ILE A 162 12.61 -17.67 2.77
N ILE A 163 11.86 -18.16 1.77
CA ILE A 163 10.83 -19.21 1.95
C ILE A 163 11.46 -20.49 2.51
N TYR A 164 12.61 -20.91 2.00
CA TYR A 164 13.32 -22.10 2.47
C TYR A 164 13.67 -22.00 3.95
N SER A 165 14.23 -20.87 4.39
CA SER A 165 14.52 -20.62 5.81
C SER A 165 13.26 -20.66 6.68
N PHE A 166 12.12 -20.21 6.17
CA PHE A 166 10.83 -20.30 6.86
C PHE A 166 10.29 -21.74 6.96
N LEU A 167 10.36 -22.50 5.87
CA LEU A 167 9.83 -23.85 5.82
C LEU A 167 10.70 -24.87 6.59
N HIS A 168 12.00 -24.59 6.74
CA HIS A 168 12.96 -25.53 7.34
C HIS A 168 13.47 -25.11 8.73
N LYS A 169 13.11 -23.92 9.25
CA LYS A 169 13.30 -23.55 10.68
C LYS A 169 12.05 -23.63 11.60
N PRO A 170 11.01 -24.45 11.36
CA PRO A 170 9.90 -24.55 12.33
C PRO A 170 10.33 -25.27 13.62
N ASN A 171 11.46 -25.99 13.61
CA ASN A 171 11.99 -26.76 14.75
C ASN A 171 12.53 -25.92 15.92
N ASN A 172 12.36 -24.59 15.93
CA ASN A 172 12.67 -23.75 17.10
C ASN A 172 11.43 -23.07 17.72
N LEU A 173 10.29 -23.05 17.01
CA LEU A 173 9.04 -22.48 17.54
C LEU A 173 8.18 -23.53 18.26
N ILE A 174 8.21 -24.79 17.79
CA ILE A 174 7.45 -25.90 18.40
C ILE A 174 8.15 -26.42 19.67
N THR A 175 9.49 -26.51 19.66
CA THR A 175 10.34 -26.98 20.77
C THR A 175 10.36 -26.04 21.96
N ASN A 176 10.32 -24.71 21.74
CA ASN A 176 10.26 -23.76 22.86
C ASN A 176 8.91 -23.83 23.58
N LYS A 177 7.81 -24.09 22.87
CA LYS A 177 6.49 -24.29 23.48
C LYS A 177 6.40 -25.59 24.29
N LEU A 178 7.01 -26.67 23.79
CA LEU A 178 7.13 -27.94 24.51
C LEU A 178 7.97 -27.85 25.79
N ASN A 179 9.02 -27.00 25.81
CA ASN A 179 9.85 -26.81 27.00
C ASN A 179 9.23 -25.90 28.07
N GLU A 180 8.27 -25.05 27.69
CA GLU A 180 7.50 -24.23 28.66
C GLU A 180 6.33 -25.01 29.29
N GLU A 181 5.80 -26.04 28.62
CA GLU A 181 4.75 -26.91 29.18
C GLU A 181 5.31 -28.04 30.08
N ILE A 182 6.63 -28.25 30.10
CA ILE A 182 7.33 -29.28 30.89
C ILE A 182 8.02 -28.69 32.15
N LYS A 183 7.86 -27.39 32.42
CA LYS A 183 8.32 -26.73 33.66
C LYS A 183 7.15 -26.34 34.56
#